data_AF-A0A1I4ZP24-F1
#
_entry.id   AF-A0A1I4ZP24-F1
#
_cell.length_a   1.000
_cell.length_b   1.000
_cell.length_c   1.000
_cell.angle_alpha   90.00
_cell.angle_beta   90.00
_cell.angle_gamma   90.00
#
_symmetry.space_group_name_H-M   'P 1'
#
loop_
_entity.id
_entity.type
_entity.pdbx_description
1 polymer ?
#
loop_
_entity_poly.entity_id
_entity_poly.type
_entity_poly.pdbx_seq_one_letter_code
_entity_poly.pdbx_strand_id
1 'polypeptide(L)'
;MGVNFVKKSFKTKKPLHKRWWVWLLAAFIAIGAFGGEDDVDADKGTEGIGAVVEQPADDDNDKPSETPEDIEKPVVEKPSDEGEEDSTGTSGPETPTENEDSEEPIVTVPVNTELSKPLKAHYIDVGQADSVFIELPNGQTLLIDAGDSKNGSQVVNYVKSLGYNQLDYVVATHPHADHIGGMTSVINGLKIGKFYMPEKEHTTKTFENMIDALALKSVNVFKAKSGTDIINIDGLRANILSPVSSYGDDLNNWSAVIKVVYINNSFLFMGDAETKVEGQLSNIDVDVLKVGHHGSDTSSGLSFLKKVTPEHAIISVGAGNSYGHPNQSVVSNLQSVGAKVYRTDLLGTIIVSSDGNSISMNKNPGEALAAAPKPNPTPTPTPSPAPAPTPAPTPEPKPEPTPTPAPAPVPEPIPAPAPQQPAIGSVVYITNSGEKYHRDGCSSLSKSKIEISLSDAQGRGYEPCKRCNP
;
A
#
# COMPACT_ATOMS: atom_id res chain seq x y z
N MET A 1 9.99 5.98 20.76
CA MET A 1 11.32 5.69 20.19
C MET A 1 11.34 6.05 18.70
N GLY A 2 11.50 7.35 18.37
CA GLY A 2 11.88 7.77 17.01
C GLY A 2 13.41 7.86 16.90
N VAL A 3 13.92 8.21 15.71
CA VAL A 3 15.35 8.48 15.44
C VAL A 3 16.29 7.29 15.71
N ASN A 4 16.37 6.35 14.75
CA ASN A 4 17.61 5.61 14.42
C ASN A 4 17.47 4.71 13.18
N PHE A 5 16.24 4.31 12.84
CA PHE A 5 15.91 3.40 11.73
C PHE A 5 16.63 3.72 10.41
N VAL A 6 16.43 4.94 9.88
CA VAL A 6 17.02 5.44 8.62
C VAL A 6 18.56 5.56 8.69
N LYS A 7 19.18 5.57 9.88
CA LYS A 7 20.65 5.58 10.04
C LYS A 7 21.28 4.20 10.16
N LYS A 8 20.48 3.14 10.37
CA LYS A 8 20.99 1.78 10.64
C LYS A 8 20.79 0.81 9.47
N SER A 9 19.65 0.86 8.77
CA SER A 9 19.38 -0.04 7.62
C SER A 9 20.34 0.23 6.45
N PHE A 10 20.45 1.50 6.04
CA PHE A 10 21.28 2.00 4.93
C PHE A 10 22.81 1.89 5.12
N LYS A 11 23.29 1.17 6.15
CA LYS A 11 24.71 1.07 6.49
C LYS A 11 25.39 -0.25 6.14
N THR A 12 24.66 -1.28 5.67
CA THR A 12 25.22 -2.64 5.54
C THR A 12 24.79 -3.40 4.28
N LYS A 13 25.55 -3.26 3.16
CA LYS A 13 26.11 -4.39 2.34
C LYS A 13 26.80 -3.95 1.02
N LYS A 14 27.98 -3.31 1.13
CA LYS A 14 28.97 -3.12 0.03
C LYS A 14 28.47 -2.28 -1.19
N PRO A 15 29.36 -1.82 -2.10
CA PRO A 15 29.13 -0.55 -2.79
C PRO A 15 28.46 -0.68 -4.16
N LEU A 16 27.33 0.01 -4.33
CA LEU A 16 27.03 0.68 -5.60
C LEU A 16 27.75 2.05 -5.62
N HIS A 17 27.97 2.56 -6.83
CA HIS A 17 28.97 3.56 -7.22
C HIS A 17 29.21 4.76 -6.29
N LYS A 18 30.50 5.04 -6.03
CA LYS A 18 31.00 6.18 -5.24
C LYS A 18 30.53 7.54 -5.79
N ARG A 19 29.56 8.16 -5.12
CA ARG A 19 29.39 9.61 -4.86
C ARG A 19 28.28 9.79 -3.81
N TRP A 20 27.99 11.02 -3.37
CA TRP A 20 26.89 11.35 -2.45
C TRP A 20 26.96 10.78 -1.01
N TRP A 21 28.14 10.75 -0.37
CA TRP A 21 28.27 10.52 1.08
C TRP A 21 29.18 11.55 1.76
N VAL A 22 28.76 12.82 1.73
CA VAL A 22 29.23 13.93 2.59
C VAL A 22 27.99 14.75 2.97
N TRP A 23 28.00 15.41 4.14
CA TRP A 23 26.89 16.19 4.72
C TRP A 23 25.74 15.41 5.36
N LEU A 24 26.04 14.67 6.43
CA LEU A 24 25.04 14.33 7.46
C LEU A 24 25.63 14.33 8.90
N LEU A 25 26.65 15.17 9.14
CA LEU A 25 27.33 15.33 10.44
C LEU A 25 27.88 16.75 10.64
N ALA A 26 27.04 17.78 10.46
CA ALA A 26 27.40 19.19 10.70
C ALA A 26 26.15 20.04 11.01
N ALA A 27 25.56 19.86 12.20
CA ALA A 27 24.34 20.57 12.61
C ALA A 27 24.18 20.72 14.14
N PHE A 28 25.28 20.76 14.90
CA PHE A 28 25.33 21.15 16.31
C PHE A 28 26.65 21.88 16.60
N ILE A 29 26.65 22.76 17.63
CA ILE A 29 27.65 23.79 17.96
C ILE A 29 27.48 25.09 17.14
N ALA A 30 26.66 26.03 17.65
CA ALA A 30 26.65 27.45 17.26
C ALA A 30 25.84 28.36 18.23
N ILE A 31 25.73 28.05 19.53
CA ILE A 31 25.21 28.98 20.56
C ILE A 31 26.09 28.82 21.80
N GLY A 32 26.60 29.94 22.34
CA GLY A 32 27.44 29.97 23.55
C GLY A 32 28.79 30.63 23.35
N ALA A 33 28.81 31.95 23.21
CA ALA A 33 30.04 32.76 23.24
C ALA A 33 29.75 34.14 23.85
N PHE A 34 29.88 34.27 25.18
CA PHE A 34 29.94 35.57 25.85
C PHE A 34 30.52 35.46 27.28
N GLY A 35 31.69 36.05 27.49
CA GLY A 35 32.28 36.38 28.80
C GLY A 35 32.99 35.25 29.58
N GLY A 36 34.14 35.57 30.19
CA GLY A 36 34.76 34.76 31.25
C GLY A 36 36.19 34.31 30.97
N GLU A 37 37.17 35.20 31.17
CA GLU A 37 38.57 34.85 31.44
C GLU A 37 38.72 34.05 32.75
N ASP A 38 39.70 33.14 32.82
CA ASP A 38 40.70 33.00 33.91
C ASP A 38 41.57 31.71 33.79
N ASP A 39 42.75 31.89 33.18
CA ASP A 39 44.12 31.41 33.55
C ASP A 39 44.50 29.98 34.07
N VAL A 40 45.77 29.65 33.75
CA VAL A 40 46.74 28.64 34.30
C VAL A 40 46.74 27.16 33.81
N ASP A 41 47.91 26.73 33.31
CA ASP A 41 48.33 25.35 32.96
C ASP A 41 48.73 24.43 34.15
N ALA A 42 48.67 23.09 33.99
CA ALA A 42 49.68 22.15 34.52
C ALA A 42 49.57 20.68 34.01
N ASP A 43 50.36 20.35 32.97
CA ASP A 43 51.26 19.18 32.77
C ASP A 43 50.98 17.74 33.33
N LYS A 44 51.53 16.72 32.61
CA LYS A 44 51.69 15.26 32.91
C LYS A 44 50.40 14.43 32.73
N GLY A 45 50.39 13.19 32.18
CA GLY A 45 51.42 12.15 32.00
C GLY A 45 50.95 10.88 32.77
N THR A 46 51.04 9.62 32.31
CA THR A 46 51.81 8.98 31.22
C THR A 46 51.09 7.71 30.67
N GLU A 47 51.80 6.89 29.88
CA GLU A 47 51.41 5.67 29.16
C GLU A 47 50.81 4.52 30.01
N GLY A 48 50.16 3.54 29.35
CA GLY A 48 49.83 2.23 29.92
C GLY A 48 48.93 1.34 29.05
N ILE A 49 49.52 0.38 28.32
CA ILE A 49 48.77 -0.66 27.58
C ILE A 49 48.73 -1.98 28.36
N GLY A 50 47.61 -2.71 28.27
CA GLY A 50 47.47 -4.04 28.83
C GLY A 50 46.16 -4.71 28.37
N ALA A 51 46.29 -5.86 27.71
CA ALA A 51 45.15 -6.69 27.30
C ALA A 51 45.29 -8.07 27.95
N VAL A 52 44.17 -8.64 28.39
CA VAL A 52 44.07 -10.03 28.85
C VAL A 52 42.89 -10.69 28.13
N VAL A 53 43.12 -11.92 27.68
CA VAL A 53 42.11 -12.81 27.10
C VAL A 53 41.98 -13.99 28.04
N GLU A 54 40.76 -14.41 28.34
CA GLU A 54 40.51 -15.80 28.74
C GLU A 54 39.10 -16.23 28.30
N GLN A 55 38.87 -17.55 28.24
CA GLN A 55 37.74 -18.19 27.58
C GLN A 55 36.91 -19.07 28.55
N PRO A 56 35.74 -19.59 28.15
CA PRO A 56 34.72 -20.04 29.10
C PRO A 56 34.87 -21.51 29.53
N ALA A 57 33.99 -21.90 30.46
CA ALA A 57 33.53 -23.27 30.64
C ALA A 57 31.98 -23.27 30.62
N ASP A 58 31.38 -24.12 29.79
CA ASP A 58 30.57 -25.30 30.16
C ASP A 58 29.64 -25.16 31.40
N ASP A 59 28.41 -25.68 31.40
CA ASP A 59 28.07 -27.08 31.06
C ASP A 59 26.61 -27.28 30.58
N ASP A 60 26.30 -28.51 30.16
CA ASP A 60 25.01 -29.01 29.64
C ASP A 60 23.86 -29.03 30.71
N ASN A 61 22.56 -29.26 30.45
CA ASN A 61 21.98 -30.46 29.79
C ASN A 61 20.47 -30.38 29.44
N ASP A 62 19.93 -31.47 28.88
CA ASP A 62 18.68 -31.53 28.09
C ASP A 62 17.43 -32.11 28.81
N LYS A 63 16.29 -32.07 28.09
CA LYS A 63 14.91 -32.58 28.29
C LYS A 63 14.87 -34.14 28.20
N PRO A 64 13.87 -34.95 28.71
CA PRO A 64 12.42 -34.82 28.37
C PRO A 64 11.30 -35.48 29.25
N SER A 65 10.04 -35.32 28.76
CA SER A 65 8.88 -36.26 28.89
C SER A 65 8.15 -36.38 30.26
N GLU A 66 6.85 -36.73 30.43
CA GLU A 66 5.70 -37.08 29.54
C GLU A 66 4.36 -36.37 29.96
N THR A 67 3.21 -36.87 29.50
CA THR A 67 1.79 -36.40 29.66
C THR A 67 0.88 -37.53 30.21
N PRO A 68 -0.48 -37.43 30.29
CA PRO A 68 -1.41 -36.38 30.78
C PRO A 68 -2.40 -36.92 31.85
N GLU A 69 -3.27 -36.07 32.43
CA GLU A 69 -4.53 -36.51 33.10
C GLU A 69 -5.71 -35.53 32.84
N ASP A 70 -6.94 -36.07 32.78
CA ASP A 70 -8.22 -35.35 32.66
C ASP A 70 -8.83 -35.00 34.04
N ILE A 71 -9.52 -33.85 34.17
CA ILE A 71 -10.65 -33.64 35.11
C ILE A 71 -11.76 -32.80 34.42
N GLU A 72 -13.01 -33.00 34.88
CA GLU A 72 -14.27 -32.70 34.21
C GLU A 72 -14.77 -31.22 34.25
N LYS A 73 -15.85 -30.96 33.52
CA LYS A 73 -16.68 -29.74 33.59
C LYS A 73 -17.81 -29.92 34.61
N PRO A 74 -18.25 -28.85 35.31
CA PRO A 74 -19.61 -28.77 35.84
C PRO A 74 -20.58 -28.16 34.80
N VAL A 75 -21.83 -28.63 34.81
CA VAL A 75 -22.96 -28.03 34.08
C VAL A 75 -23.70 -27.07 35.00
N VAL A 76 -24.24 -25.97 34.47
CA VAL A 76 -25.16 -25.08 35.20
C VAL A 76 -26.58 -25.33 34.68
N GLU A 77 -27.42 -25.93 35.51
CA GLU A 77 -28.85 -26.08 35.24
C GLU A 77 -29.64 -24.83 35.65
N LYS A 78 -30.83 -24.69 35.06
CA LYS A 78 -31.75 -23.57 35.22
C LYS A 78 -33.09 -24.09 35.73
N PRO A 79 -33.65 -23.56 36.83
CA PRO A 79 -35.06 -23.69 37.13
C PRO A 79 -35.87 -22.58 36.44
N SER A 80 -36.97 -22.98 35.82
CA SER A 80 -38.15 -22.15 35.58
C SER A 80 -39.25 -22.61 36.52
N ASP A 81 -40.12 -21.71 36.96
CA ASP A 81 -41.49 -22.08 37.33
C ASP A 81 -42.46 -20.91 37.06
N GLU A 82 -43.75 -21.20 36.98
CA GLU A 82 -44.83 -20.30 36.51
C GLU A 82 -45.85 -19.98 37.63
N GLY A 83 -46.85 -19.11 37.37
CA GLY A 83 -47.90 -18.81 38.36
C GLY A 83 -48.98 -17.80 37.95
N GLU A 84 -50.20 -18.30 37.70
CA GLU A 84 -51.50 -17.58 37.60
C GLU A 84 -52.31 -17.81 38.92
N GLU A 85 -53.45 -17.21 39.27
CA GLU A 85 -54.52 -16.33 38.71
C GLU A 85 -55.09 -15.54 39.95
N ASP A 86 -56.03 -14.58 39.99
CA ASP A 86 -56.88 -13.79 39.08
C ASP A 86 -57.34 -12.51 39.88
N SER A 87 -58.25 -11.71 39.31
CA SER A 87 -59.49 -11.25 39.97
C SER A 87 -59.56 -9.82 40.57
N THR A 88 -60.23 -8.95 39.80
CA THR A 88 -61.34 -8.01 40.15
C THR A 88 -61.22 -6.99 41.32
N GLY A 89 -61.84 -5.80 41.21
CA GLY A 89 -61.88 -4.87 42.38
C GLY A 89 -62.46 -3.44 42.31
N THR A 90 -62.90 -2.91 41.16
CA THR A 90 -63.81 -1.73 40.97
C THR A 90 -63.83 -0.54 41.98
N SER A 91 -63.33 0.62 41.51
CA SER A 91 -63.78 2.02 41.80
C SER A 91 -63.47 2.73 43.14
N GLY A 92 -63.07 4.00 43.03
CA GLY A 92 -62.97 4.98 44.11
C GLY A 92 -61.92 6.08 43.81
N PRO A 93 -62.28 7.37 43.64
CA PRO A 93 -61.31 8.41 43.32
C PRO A 93 -60.81 9.13 44.59
N GLU A 94 -59.50 9.04 44.85
CA GLU A 94 -58.81 9.92 45.81
C GLU A 94 -57.73 10.73 45.08
N THR A 95 -57.62 12.01 45.43
CA THR A 95 -56.76 12.99 44.75
C THR A 95 -55.35 12.96 45.35
N PRO A 96 -54.28 12.65 44.58
CA PRO A 96 -52.91 12.88 45.01
C PRO A 96 -52.59 14.38 44.96
N THR A 97 -51.89 14.85 45.98
CA THR A 97 -51.31 16.20 46.07
C THR A 97 -50.23 16.43 45.00
N GLU A 98 -49.86 17.69 44.82
CA GLU A 98 -48.69 18.11 44.04
C GLU A 98 -47.45 17.33 44.49
N ASN A 99 -46.82 16.58 43.58
CA ASN A 99 -45.47 16.06 43.78
C ASN A 99 -44.50 17.13 43.30
N GLU A 100 -43.54 17.52 44.14
CA GLU A 100 -42.41 18.33 43.70
C GLU A 100 -41.57 17.50 42.71
N ASP A 101 -41.34 18.05 41.51
CA ASP A 101 -40.59 17.37 40.46
C ASP A 101 -39.10 17.38 40.82
N SER A 102 -38.64 16.28 41.43
CA SER A 102 -37.24 16.11 41.80
C SER A 102 -36.43 15.78 40.55
N GLU A 103 -36.07 16.81 39.78
CA GLU A 103 -35.15 16.70 38.65
C GLU A 103 -33.88 15.95 39.09
N GLU A 104 -33.73 14.68 38.66
CA GLU A 104 -32.47 13.99 38.85
C GLU A 104 -31.38 14.77 38.10
N PRO A 105 -30.22 15.03 38.74
CA PRO A 105 -29.19 15.87 38.15
C PRO A 105 -28.70 15.21 36.87
N ILE A 106 -29.02 15.82 35.72
CA ILE A 106 -28.57 15.36 34.40
C ILE A 106 -27.06 15.24 34.45
N VAL A 107 -26.56 14.00 34.48
CA VAL A 107 -25.13 13.70 34.51
C VAL A 107 -24.58 14.05 33.13
N THR A 108 -24.15 15.31 32.98
CA THR A 108 -23.48 15.83 31.81
C THR A 108 -22.11 15.15 31.71
N VAL A 109 -22.10 13.97 31.09
CA VAL A 109 -20.89 13.22 30.76
C VAL A 109 -19.93 14.22 30.09
N PRO A 110 -18.71 14.43 30.63
CA PRO A 110 -17.85 15.49 30.16
C PRO A 110 -17.46 15.21 28.71
N VAL A 111 -18.04 15.98 27.79
CA VAL A 111 -17.73 15.89 26.35
C VAL A 111 -16.23 16.14 26.21
N ASN A 112 -15.50 15.12 25.74
CA ASN A 112 -14.06 15.20 25.54
C ASN A 112 -13.76 16.27 24.48
N THR A 113 -13.36 17.47 24.94
CA THR A 113 -13.23 18.67 24.09
C THR A 113 -12.16 18.53 23.01
N GLU A 114 -11.27 17.55 23.12
CA GLU A 114 -10.32 17.18 22.09
C GLU A 114 -11.02 16.64 20.83
N LEU A 115 -12.16 15.93 20.93
CA LEU A 115 -12.83 15.27 19.80
C LEU A 115 -14.04 16.07 19.29
N SER A 116 -13.79 17.30 18.81
CA SER A 116 -14.82 18.29 18.45
C SER A 116 -15.21 18.34 16.97
N LYS A 117 -14.70 17.43 16.13
CA LYS A 117 -14.97 17.36 14.68
C LYS A 117 -15.41 15.96 14.25
N PRO A 118 -16.21 15.82 13.17
CA PRO A 118 -16.39 14.52 12.53
C PRO A 118 -15.08 14.04 11.89
N LEU A 119 -14.85 12.73 11.90
CA LEU A 119 -13.84 12.08 11.08
C LEU A 119 -14.29 12.14 9.62
N LYS A 120 -13.40 12.50 8.69
CA LYS A 120 -13.65 12.33 7.25
C LYS A 120 -12.52 11.55 6.59
N ALA A 121 -12.84 10.45 5.90
CA ALA A 121 -11.90 9.69 5.09
C ALA A 121 -12.17 9.94 3.60
N HIS A 122 -11.23 10.61 2.94
CA HIS A 122 -11.28 11.04 1.55
C HIS A 122 -10.46 10.07 0.70
N TYR A 123 -11.15 9.16 0.03
CA TYR A 123 -10.60 8.21 -0.92
C TYR A 123 -10.44 8.95 -2.26
N ILE A 124 -9.25 9.51 -2.47
CA ILE A 124 -8.99 10.40 -3.61
C ILE A 124 -9.00 9.55 -4.88
N ASP A 125 -9.76 9.97 -5.90
CA ASP A 125 -9.66 9.34 -7.21
C ASP A 125 -8.35 9.72 -7.88
N VAL A 126 -7.36 8.83 -7.73
CA VAL A 126 -6.03 8.90 -8.33
C VAL A 126 -5.92 7.99 -9.57
N GLY A 127 -7.00 7.33 -9.97
CA GLY A 127 -7.02 6.29 -11.00
C GLY A 127 -6.62 4.92 -10.45
N GLN A 128 -5.80 4.16 -11.19
CA GLN A 128 -5.30 2.85 -10.77
C GLN A 128 -4.13 3.02 -9.79
N ALA A 129 -4.46 3.50 -8.60
CA ALA A 129 -3.51 3.87 -7.54
C ALA A 129 -4.27 4.09 -6.21
N ASP A 130 -3.55 4.25 -5.10
CA ASP A 130 -4.15 4.40 -3.77
C ASP A 130 -3.70 5.72 -3.09
N SER A 131 -4.67 6.50 -2.60
CA SER A 131 -4.43 7.62 -1.67
C SER A 131 -5.68 7.93 -0.87
N VAL A 132 -5.54 7.94 0.46
CA VAL A 132 -6.62 8.29 1.40
C VAL A 132 -6.15 9.39 2.33
N PHE A 133 -6.76 10.57 2.25
CA PHE A 133 -6.55 11.66 3.20
C PHE A 133 -7.64 11.62 4.28
N ILE A 134 -7.26 11.78 5.54
CA ILE A 134 -8.16 11.68 6.69
C ILE A 134 -8.09 12.95 7.53
N GLU A 135 -9.20 13.69 7.60
CA GLU A 135 -9.45 14.68 8.64
C GLU A 135 -9.83 13.93 9.93
N LEU A 136 -9.07 14.12 11.00
CA LEU A 136 -9.31 13.42 12.27
C LEU A 136 -10.17 14.27 13.23
N PRO A 137 -10.96 13.63 14.13
CA PRO A 137 -11.82 14.32 15.10
C PRO A 137 -11.09 15.32 16.01
N ASN A 138 -9.82 15.08 16.30
CA ASN A 138 -8.94 15.97 17.06
C ASN A 138 -8.29 17.08 16.22
N GLY A 139 -8.79 17.32 15.01
CA GLY A 139 -8.30 18.34 14.09
C GLY A 139 -6.95 18.04 13.42
N GLN A 140 -6.30 16.92 13.76
CA GLN A 140 -5.08 16.45 13.10
C GLN A 140 -5.39 15.81 11.74
N THR A 141 -4.34 15.43 11.03
CA THR A 141 -4.39 14.91 9.66
C THR A 141 -3.56 13.65 9.47
N LEU A 142 -4.11 12.69 8.74
CA LEU A 142 -3.46 11.44 8.36
C LEU A 142 -3.57 11.24 6.84
N LEU A 143 -2.45 11.05 6.15
CA LEU A 143 -2.43 10.56 4.76
C LEU A 143 -1.97 9.10 4.74
N ILE A 144 -2.73 8.24 4.06
CA ILE A 144 -2.35 6.85 3.76
C ILE A 144 -2.17 6.76 2.25
N ASP A 145 -0.93 6.54 1.81
CA ASP A 145 -0.51 6.52 0.41
C ASP A 145 -0.79 7.81 -0.39
N ALA A 146 -0.10 7.99 -1.52
CA ALA A 146 -0.03 9.26 -2.26
C ALA A 146 -0.29 9.09 -3.78
N GLY A 147 -0.81 7.94 -4.19
CA GLY A 147 -0.96 7.56 -5.58
C GLY A 147 0.38 7.39 -6.31
N ASP A 148 0.32 7.41 -7.63
CA ASP A 148 1.50 7.28 -8.48
C ASP A 148 2.30 8.60 -8.64
N SER A 149 3.36 8.54 -9.45
CA SER A 149 4.25 9.69 -9.69
C SER A 149 3.60 10.89 -10.40
N LYS A 150 2.51 10.71 -11.16
CA LYS A 150 1.70 11.84 -11.69
C LYS A 150 0.68 12.34 -10.66
N ASN A 151 0.20 11.51 -9.75
CA ASN A 151 -0.78 11.89 -8.72
C ASN A 151 -0.20 12.82 -7.63
N GLY A 152 1.11 12.83 -7.38
CA GLY A 152 1.68 13.57 -6.25
C GLY A 152 1.29 15.06 -6.15
N SER A 153 1.18 15.77 -7.28
CA SER A 153 0.71 17.17 -7.32
C SER A 153 -0.81 17.30 -7.10
N GLN A 154 -1.59 16.31 -7.56
CA GLN A 154 -3.03 16.23 -7.35
C GLN A 154 -3.34 16.08 -5.86
N VAL A 155 -2.66 15.15 -5.16
CA VAL A 155 -2.82 14.92 -3.71
C VAL A 155 -2.43 16.16 -2.91
N VAL A 156 -1.29 16.79 -3.19
CA VAL A 156 -0.87 18.03 -2.50
C VAL A 156 -1.89 19.16 -2.70
N ASN A 157 -2.41 19.34 -3.92
CA ASN A 157 -3.39 20.37 -4.20
C ASN A 157 -4.76 20.07 -3.57
N TYR A 158 -5.16 18.80 -3.48
CA TYR A 158 -6.39 18.38 -2.82
C TYR A 158 -6.34 18.71 -1.32
N VAL A 159 -5.28 18.30 -0.61
CA VAL A 159 -5.09 18.60 0.82
C VAL A 159 -5.09 20.12 1.08
N LYS A 160 -4.44 20.90 0.20
CA LYS A 160 -4.44 22.37 0.29
C LYS A 160 -5.78 23.02 -0.01
N SER A 161 -6.60 22.43 -0.89
CA SER A 161 -7.96 22.92 -1.19
C SER A 161 -8.91 22.76 0.01
N LEU A 162 -8.62 21.80 0.90
CA LEU A 162 -9.29 21.63 2.20
C LEU A 162 -8.72 22.54 3.30
N GLY A 163 -7.77 23.43 2.97
CA GLY A 163 -7.13 24.38 3.89
C GLY A 163 -5.85 23.86 4.58
N TYR A 164 -5.52 22.58 4.42
CA TYR A 164 -4.41 21.95 5.13
C TYR A 164 -3.06 22.15 4.42
N ASN A 165 -2.05 22.60 5.18
CA ASN A 165 -0.66 22.74 4.70
C ASN A 165 0.34 21.86 5.49
N GLN A 166 -0.19 21.04 6.41
CA GLN A 166 0.54 20.10 7.25
C GLN A 166 -0.16 18.74 7.16
N LEU A 167 0.63 17.67 7.28
CA LEU A 167 0.20 16.29 7.53
C LEU A 167 0.85 15.86 8.84
N ASP A 168 0.06 15.68 9.90
CA ASP A 168 0.57 15.27 11.22
C ASP A 168 1.11 13.84 11.17
N TYR A 169 0.44 13.00 10.37
CA TYR A 169 0.77 11.61 10.12
C TYR A 169 0.76 11.33 8.61
N VAL A 170 1.76 10.58 8.15
CA VAL A 170 1.77 9.97 6.82
C VAL A 170 2.16 8.51 6.96
N VAL A 171 1.46 7.63 6.26
CA VAL A 171 1.82 6.22 6.11
C VAL A 171 2.04 5.90 4.64
N ALA A 172 3.19 5.34 4.32
CA ALA A 172 3.42 4.58 3.10
C ALA A 172 3.15 3.11 3.43
N THR A 173 2.12 2.50 2.83
CA THR A 173 1.72 1.13 3.18
C THR A 173 2.79 0.13 2.78
N HIS A 174 3.28 0.20 1.55
CA HIS A 174 4.31 -0.69 1.00
C HIS A 174 5.04 -0.03 -0.20
N PRO A 175 6.15 -0.61 -0.72
CA PRO A 175 7.04 0.08 -1.68
C PRO A 175 6.55 0.24 -3.14
N HIS A 176 5.31 -0.12 -3.49
CA HIS A 176 4.86 -0.06 -4.88
C HIS A 176 4.59 1.38 -5.39
N ALA A 177 4.77 1.56 -6.70
CA ALA A 177 4.91 2.88 -7.31
C ALA A 177 3.60 3.68 -7.40
N ASP A 178 2.47 3.00 -7.34
CA ASP A 178 1.07 3.44 -7.28
C ASP A 178 0.59 3.76 -5.85
N HIS A 179 1.42 3.48 -4.83
CA HIS A 179 1.19 3.85 -3.43
C HIS A 179 2.14 4.96 -2.97
N ILE A 180 3.45 4.81 -3.25
CA ILE A 180 4.48 5.78 -2.84
C ILE A 180 4.92 6.75 -3.94
N GLY A 181 4.34 6.67 -5.14
CA GLY A 181 4.69 7.52 -6.29
C GLY A 181 4.59 9.01 -5.99
N GLY A 182 3.48 9.43 -5.39
CA GLY A 182 3.26 10.83 -5.03
C GLY A 182 4.04 11.31 -3.80
N MET A 183 4.66 10.42 -3.02
CA MET A 183 5.24 10.76 -1.72
C MET A 183 6.34 11.82 -1.83
N THR A 184 7.17 11.77 -2.87
CA THR A 184 8.22 12.78 -3.10
C THR A 184 7.62 14.19 -3.25
N SER A 185 6.46 14.31 -3.89
CA SER A 185 5.74 15.59 -4.03
C SER A 185 5.05 16.01 -2.73
N VAL A 186 4.45 15.06 -2.01
CA VAL A 186 3.83 15.28 -0.68
C VAL A 186 4.85 15.81 0.34
N ILE A 187 5.98 15.11 0.51
CA ILE A 187 7.05 15.45 1.45
C ILE A 187 7.70 16.81 1.10
N ASN A 188 7.71 17.20 -0.17
CA ASN A 188 8.24 18.49 -0.59
C ASN A 188 7.23 19.64 -0.49
N GLY A 189 5.95 19.38 -0.78
CA GLY A 189 4.89 20.39 -0.88
C GLY A 189 4.08 20.65 0.40
N LEU A 190 4.17 19.79 1.41
CA LEU A 190 3.47 19.88 2.70
C LEU A 190 4.46 19.73 3.87
N LYS A 191 4.11 20.27 5.05
CA LYS A 191 4.86 20.03 6.29
C LYS A 191 4.49 18.66 6.87
N ILE A 192 5.48 17.77 7.06
CA ILE A 192 5.24 16.41 7.58
C ILE A 192 5.62 16.32 9.06
N GLY A 193 4.74 15.75 9.90
CA GLY A 193 4.98 15.50 11.32
C GLY A 193 5.71 14.18 11.57
N LYS A 194 4.97 13.07 11.51
CA LYS A 194 5.48 11.69 11.64
C LYS A 194 5.22 10.93 10.34
N PHE A 195 6.22 10.17 9.87
CA PHE A 195 6.09 9.29 8.72
C PHE A 195 6.24 7.83 9.15
N TYR A 196 5.40 6.93 8.64
CA TYR A 196 5.41 5.50 8.96
C TYR A 196 5.57 4.67 7.68
N MET A 197 6.43 3.66 7.70
CA MET A 197 6.62 2.72 6.59
C MET A 197 7.15 1.36 7.08
N PRO A 198 6.87 0.25 6.39
CA PRO A 198 7.38 -1.07 6.78
C PRO A 198 8.91 -1.15 6.68
N GLU A 199 9.50 -2.15 7.33
CA GLU A 199 10.93 -2.50 7.15
C GLU A 199 11.12 -3.37 5.90
N LYS A 200 10.73 -2.82 4.75
CA LYS A 200 10.99 -3.37 3.42
C LYS A 200 11.53 -2.29 2.51
N GLU A 201 12.79 -2.45 2.13
CA GLU A 201 13.45 -1.60 1.14
C GLU A 201 13.11 -2.04 -0.29
N HIS A 202 13.21 -1.11 -1.25
CA HIS A 202 13.08 -1.41 -2.67
C HIS A 202 14.02 -0.55 -3.51
N THR A 203 14.41 -1.04 -4.70
CA THR A 203 15.41 -0.41 -5.58
C THR A 203 14.82 0.39 -6.73
N THR A 204 13.49 0.63 -6.72
CA THR A 204 12.86 1.56 -7.68
C THR A 204 13.25 3.00 -7.38
N LYS A 205 13.40 3.81 -8.44
CA LYS A 205 13.72 5.24 -8.25
C LYS A 205 12.63 5.99 -7.47
N THR A 206 11.40 5.51 -7.49
CA THR A 206 10.31 5.97 -6.62
C THR A 206 10.64 5.85 -5.13
N PHE A 207 11.13 4.68 -4.70
CA PHE A 207 11.49 4.43 -3.30
C PHE A 207 12.70 5.26 -2.89
N GLU A 208 13.75 5.28 -3.72
CA GLU A 208 14.92 6.14 -3.48
C GLU A 208 14.53 7.61 -3.32
N ASN A 209 13.73 8.17 -4.25
CA ASN A 209 13.32 9.58 -4.20
C ASN A 209 12.50 9.91 -2.94
N MET A 210 11.67 8.97 -2.47
CA MET A 210 10.94 9.12 -1.20
C MET A 210 11.91 9.18 -0.02
N ILE A 211 12.89 8.26 0.05
CA ILE A 211 13.92 8.25 1.11
C ILE A 211 14.78 9.53 1.07
N ASP A 212 15.22 9.95 -0.12
CA ASP A 212 15.97 11.19 -0.34
C ASP A 212 15.17 12.40 0.16
N ALA A 213 13.88 12.49 -0.17
CA ALA A 213 13.00 13.56 0.31
C ALA A 213 12.82 13.54 1.84
N LEU A 214 12.61 12.37 2.46
CA LEU A 214 12.51 12.23 3.92
C LEU A 214 13.81 12.67 4.62
N ALA A 215 14.96 12.31 4.06
CA ALA A 215 16.27 12.68 4.59
C ALA A 215 16.55 14.18 4.45
N LEU A 216 16.33 14.76 3.26
CA LEU A 216 16.52 16.19 2.98
C LEU A 216 15.61 17.08 3.83
N LYS A 217 14.38 16.62 4.12
CA LYS A 217 13.43 17.32 5.01
C LYS A 217 13.60 16.97 6.50
N SER A 218 14.51 16.04 6.84
CA SER A 218 14.73 15.53 8.20
C SER A 218 13.46 15.04 8.91
N VAL A 219 12.59 14.34 8.18
CA VAL A 219 11.29 13.85 8.69
C VAL A 219 11.49 12.71 9.68
N ASN A 220 10.68 12.69 10.75
CA ASN A 220 10.71 11.61 11.74
C ASN A 220 10.03 10.35 11.19
N VAL A 221 10.85 9.41 10.70
CA VAL A 221 10.40 8.09 10.21
C VAL A 221 10.31 7.07 11.36
N PHE A 222 9.18 6.38 11.43
CA PHE A 222 8.85 5.29 12.34
C PHE A 222 8.58 4.01 11.53
N LYS A 223 8.81 2.84 12.14
CA LYS A 223 8.51 1.55 11.51
C LYS A 223 7.00 1.25 11.61
N ALA A 224 6.34 1.04 10.48
CA ALA A 224 5.06 0.38 10.42
C ALA A 224 5.23 -1.11 10.71
N LYS A 225 4.50 -1.60 11.71
CA LYS A 225 4.36 -3.02 12.08
C LYS A 225 3.14 -3.19 12.97
N SER A 226 2.67 -4.42 13.11
CA SER A 226 1.61 -4.79 14.05
C SER A 226 1.89 -4.27 15.48
N GLY A 227 0.83 -3.79 16.13
CA GLY A 227 0.87 -3.23 17.48
C GLY A 227 1.47 -1.82 17.58
N THR A 228 1.67 -1.13 16.44
CA THR A 228 2.14 0.27 16.45
C THR A 228 0.96 1.23 16.47
N ASP A 229 0.75 1.93 17.58
CA ASP A 229 -0.20 3.05 17.62
C ASP A 229 0.37 4.28 16.86
N ILE A 230 -0.46 4.82 15.98
CA ILE A 230 -0.28 6.13 15.33
C ILE A 230 -0.90 7.20 16.23
N ILE A 231 -2.13 6.91 16.69
CA ILE A 231 -2.93 7.70 17.64
C ILE A 231 -3.52 6.72 18.67
N ASN A 232 -3.47 7.09 19.94
CA ASN A 232 -4.11 6.35 21.03
C ASN A 232 -4.46 7.36 22.11
N ILE A 233 -5.66 7.92 22.01
CA ILE A 233 -6.27 8.83 22.99
C ILE A 233 -7.70 8.34 23.27
N ASP A 234 -8.31 8.82 24.36
CA ASP A 234 -9.70 8.46 24.65
C ASP A 234 -10.62 8.86 23.50
N GLY A 235 -11.57 7.97 23.16
CA GLY A 235 -12.49 8.10 22.02
C GLY A 235 -11.88 8.02 20.61
N LEU A 236 -10.55 8.06 20.41
CA LEU A 236 -9.93 8.02 19.08
C LEU A 236 -8.61 7.21 19.06
N ARG A 237 -8.60 6.11 18.31
CA ARG A 237 -7.42 5.27 18.09
C ARG A 237 -7.15 5.04 16.61
N ALA A 238 -5.87 5.03 16.23
CA ALA A 238 -5.40 4.57 14.93
C ALA A 238 -4.18 3.66 15.15
N ASN A 239 -4.30 2.37 14.87
CA ASN A 239 -3.22 1.39 15.06
C ASN A 239 -2.91 0.61 13.78
N ILE A 240 -1.65 0.23 13.66
CA ILE A 240 -1.14 -0.63 12.59
C ILE A 240 -1.28 -2.10 13.04
N LEU A 241 -1.91 -2.93 12.21
CA LEU A 241 -2.21 -4.36 12.44
C LEU A 241 -1.27 -5.29 11.68
N SER A 242 -0.76 -4.88 10.52
CA SER A 242 0.23 -5.61 9.70
C SER A 242 1.33 -4.63 9.25
N PRO A 243 2.57 -5.04 8.93
CA PRO A 243 3.13 -6.40 8.94
C PRO A 243 3.22 -7.01 10.34
N VAL A 244 2.77 -8.27 10.51
CA VAL A 244 3.03 -9.06 11.74
C VAL A 244 4.38 -9.80 11.70
N SER A 245 4.89 -10.10 10.51
CA SER A 245 6.13 -10.84 10.29
C SER A 245 6.88 -10.32 9.05
N SER A 246 7.88 -11.06 8.55
CA SER A 246 8.51 -10.79 7.25
C SER A 246 7.78 -11.56 6.16
N TYR A 247 7.41 -10.87 5.08
CA TYR A 247 6.72 -11.48 3.93
C TYR A 247 7.66 -11.86 2.79
N GLY A 248 8.96 -11.57 2.92
CA GLY A 248 9.96 -11.82 1.88
C GLY A 248 9.95 -10.72 0.83
N ASP A 249 9.86 -11.10 -0.44
CA ASP A 249 9.82 -10.19 -1.61
C ASP A 249 8.41 -9.96 -2.18
N ASP A 250 7.42 -10.55 -1.54
CA ASP A 250 5.99 -10.26 -1.66
C ASP A 250 5.70 -8.89 -1.04
N LEU A 251 5.80 -7.82 -1.85
CA LEU A 251 5.70 -6.42 -1.44
C LEU A 251 4.29 -6.04 -0.99
N ASN A 252 3.26 -6.59 -1.64
CA ASN A 252 1.85 -6.40 -1.30
C ASN A 252 1.57 -6.74 0.17
N ASN A 253 2.01 -7.91 0.63
CA ASN A 253 1.78 -8.34 2.00
C ASN A 253 2.68 -7.64 3.06
N TRP A 254 3.62 -6.77 2.67
CA TRP A 254 4.26 -5.83 3.59
C TRP A 254 3.37 -4.62 3.95
N SER A 255 2.20 -4.47 3.33
CA SER A 255 1.26 -3.36 3.55
C SER A 255 1.00 -3.08 5.02
N ALA A 256 1.20 -1.82 5.40
CA ALA A 256 0.80 -1.28 6.70
C ALA A 256 -0.74 -1.24 6.81
N VAL A 257 -1.36 -2.37 7.17
CA VAL A 257 -2.80 -2.43 7.44
C VAL A 257 -3.10 -1.60 8.68
N ILE A 258 -4.01 -0.62 8.58
CA ILE A 258 -4.36 0.30 9.67
C ILE A 258 -5.83 0.13 10.04
N LYS A 259 -6.13 -0.05 11.34
CA LYS A 259 -7.49 0.12 11.87
C LYS A 259 -7.59 1.46 12.59
N VAL A 260 -8.62 2.24 12.26
CA VAL A 260 -9.01 3.47 12.95
C VAL A 260 -10.34 3.23 13.64
N VAL A 261 -10.48 3.70 14.87
CA VAL A 261 -11.71 3.64 15.67
C VAL A 261 -11.98 5.03 16.21
N TYR A 262 -13.19 5.54 16.00
CA TYR A 262 -13.69 6.80 16.53
C TYR A 262 -15.01 6.51 17.26
N ILE A 263 -14.95 6.55 18.59
CA ILE A 263 -16.02 6.15 19.51
C ILE A 263 -16.56 4.75 19.14
N ASN A 264 -17.73 4.65 18.49
CA ASN A 264 -18.36 3.40 18.11
C ASN A 264 -18.12 2.99 16.64
N ASN A 265 -17.72 3.93 15.76
CA ASN A 265 -17.44 3.62 14.35
C ASN A 265 -15.97 3.27 14.10
N SER A 266 -15.73 2.47 13.06
CA SER A 266 -14.42 1.92 12.77
C SER A 266 -14.16 1.68 11.27
N PHE A 267 -12.88 1.79 10.91
CA PHE A 267 -12.39 1.81 9.54
C PHE A 267 -11.16 0.89 9.42
N LEU A 268 -11.08 0.07 8.37
CA LEU A 268 -9.91 -0.77 8.06
C LEU A 268 -9.31 -0.38 6.71
N PHE A 269 -8.03 -0.01 6.73
CA PHE A 269 -7.25 0.37 5.55
C PHE A 269 -6.25 -0.74 5.22
N MET A 270 -6.51 -1.51 4.15
CA MET A 270 -5.71 -2.70 3.82
C MET A 270 -4.41 -2.41 3.06
N GLY A 271 -4.32 -1.29 2.33
CA GLY A 271 -3.32 -1.14 1.26
C GLY A 271 -3.50 -2.28 0.25
N ASP A 272 -2.41 -3.01 -0.02
CA ASP A 272 -2.42 -4.19 -0.90
C ASP A 272 -2.20 -5.49 -0.14
N ALA A 273 -2.53 -5.51 1.15
CA ALA A 273 -2.54 -6.75 1.94
C ALA A 273 -3.47 -7.79 1.30
N GLU A 274 -2.93 -8.99 1.06
CA GLU A 274 -3.61 -10.09 0.37
C GLU A 274 -4.10 -11.15 1.36
N THR A 275 -4.73 -12.22 0.85
CA THR A 275 -5.26 -13.35 1.63
C THR A 275 -4.30 -13.93 2.69
N LYS A 276 -2.99 -13.83 2.49
CA LYS A 276 -1.92 -14.22 3.43
C LYS A 276 -1.89 -13.35 4.69
N VAL A 277 -2.05 -12.03 4.57
CA VAL A 277 -2.20 -11.11 5.70
C VAL A 277 -3.62 -11.24 6.30
N GLU A 278 -4.65 -11.32 5.46
CA GLU A 278 -6.05 -11.49 5.89
C GLU A 278 -6.28 -12.71 6.81
N GLY A 279 -5.57 -13.81 6.54
CA GLY A 279 -5.57 -15.00 7.38
C GLY A 279 -5.02 -14.75 8.79
N GLN A 280 -4.05 -13.83 8.93
CA GLN A 280 -3.34 -13.50 10.17
C GLN A 280 -4.06 -12.44 11.01
N LEU A 281 -5.01 -11.70 10.43
CA LEU A 281 -5.77 -10.66 11.12
C LEU A 281 -6.92 -11.26 11.97
N SER A 282 -7.09 -10.71 13.18
CA SER A 282 -8.09 -11.10 14.19
C SER A 282 -8.76 -9.87 14.82
N ASN A 283 -10.01 -10.03 15.29
CA ASN A 283 -10.85 -8.98 15.90
C ASN A 283 -10.98 -7.72 15.01
N ILE A 284 -11.22 -7.96 13.71
CA ILE A 284 -11.16 -6.99 12.61
C ILE A 284 -12.50 -6.56 12.03
N ASP A 285 -13.62 -6.92 12.68
CA ASP A 285 -14.94 -6.38 12.36
C ASP A 285 -14.88 -4.85 12.30
N VAL A 286 -15.35 -4.24 11.20
CA VAL A 286 -15.38 -2.79 11.00
C VAL A 286 -16.54 -2.35 10.12
N ASP A 287 -17.07 -1.17 10.39
CA ASP A 287 -18.15 -0.56 9.61
C ASP A 287 -17.70 -0.25 8.15
N VAL A 288 -16.44 0.17 7.98
CA VAL A 288 -15.89 0.69 6.71
C VAL A 288 -14.60 -0.02 6.31
N LEU A 289 -14.60 -0.69 5.16
CA LEU A 289 -13.43 -1.35 4.59
C LEU A 289 -12.89 -0.61 3.35
N LYS A 290 -11.62 -0.20 3.37
CA LYS A 290 -10.84 -0.01 2.13
C LYS A 290 -10.44 -1.38 1.62
N VAL A 291 -11.03 -1.78 0.50
CA VAL A 291 -10.76 -3.04 -0.19
C VAL A 291 -9.29 -3.08 -0.62
N GLY A 292 -8.65 -4.23 -0.37
CA GLY A 292 -7.23 -4.44 -0.63
C GLY A 292 -6.89 -4.56 -2.11
N HIS A 293 -5.67 -4.19 -2.50
CA HIS A 293 -5.08 -4.47 -3.83
C HIS A 293 -6.02 -4.10 -5.00
N HIS A 294 -6.66 -2.94 -4.87
CA HIS A 294 -7.66 -2.39 -5.79
C HIS A 294 -8.83 -3.33 -6.15
N GLY A 295 -9.08 -4.38 -5.36
CA GLY A 295 -10.03 -5.45 -5.66
C GLY A 295 -9.48 -6.58 -6.53
N SER A 296 -8.17 -6.84 -6.49
CA SER A 296 -7.54 -8.09 -6.98
C SER A 296 -8.14 -9.32 -6.29
N ASP A 297 -8.28 -10.43 -7.02
CA ASP A 297 -8.71 -11.72 -6.48
C ASP A 297 -7.63 -12.45 -5.65
N THR A 298 -6.42 -11.89 -5.54
CA THR A 298 -5.46 -12.26 -4.49
C THR A 298 -5.87 -11.75 -3.09
N SER A 299 -6.84 -10.84 -3.02
CA SER A 299 -7.35 -10.20 -1.80
C SER A 299 -8.86 -10.41 -1.61
N SER A 300 -9.38 -9.89 -0.50
CA SER A 300 -10.81 -9.79 -0.19
C SER A 300 -11.52 -11.14 -0.23
N GLY A 301 -10.86 -12.16 0.34
CA GLY A 301 -11.36 -13.52 0.39
C GLY A 301 -12.63 -13.63 1.23
N LEU A 302 -13.55 -14.52 0.86
CA LEU A 302 -14.82 -14.69 1.60
C LEU A 302 -14.61 -15.14 3.06
N SER A 303 -13.49 -15.81 3.36
CA SER A 303 -13.07 -16.18 4.73
C SER A 303 -12.57 -15.00 5.57
N PHE A 304 -12.14 -13.91 4.92
CA PHE A 304 -11.77 -12.64 5.55
C PHE A 304 -12.98 -11.74 5.72
N LEU A 305 -13.78 -11.57 4.67
CA LEU A 305 -14.97 -10.72 4.70
C LEU A 305 -16.03 -11.19 5.71
N LYS A 306 -16.10 -12.51 6.00
CA LYS A 306 -16.89 -13.08 7.10
C LYS A 306 -16.35 -12.81 8.52
N LYS A 307 -15.17 -12.20 8.67
CA LYS A 307 -14.62 -11.68 9.94
C LYS A 307 -14.71 -10.15 10.08
N VAL A 308 -14.93 -9.45 8.95
CA VAL A 308 -14.82 -7.99 8.81
C VAL A 308 -16.20 -7.34 8.68
N THR A 309 -17.14 -8.06 8.04
CA THR A 309 -18.58 -7.77 8.00
C THR A 309 -18.96 -6.31 7.71
N PRO A 310 -18.32 -5.60 6.75
CA PRO A 310 -18.44 -4.16 6.63
C PRO A 310 -19.76 -3.74 5.98
N GLU A 311 -20.38 -2.69 6.51
CA GLU A 311 -21.53 -2.06 5.86
C GLU A 311 -21.10 -1.32 4.58
N HIS A 312 -19.91 -0.71 4.58
CA HIS A 312 -19.38 0.06 3.47
C HIS A 312 -18.03 -0.48 2.99
N ALA A 313 -17.92 -0.81 1.70
CA ALA A 313 -16.68 -1.25 1.07
C ALA A 313 -16.26 -0.30 -0.05
N ILE A 314 -15.12 0.37 0.12
CA ILE A 314 -14.58 1.33 -0.86
C ILE A 314 -13.42 0.69 -1.61
N ILE A 315 -13.53 0.67 -2.93
CA ILE A 315 -12.49 0.24 -3.87
C ILE A 315 -11.89 1.49 -4.53
N SER A 316 -10.63 1.80 -4.22
CA SER A 316 -9.84 2.73 -5.05
C SER A 316 -9.25 1.94 -6.21
N VAL A 317 -9.60 2.33 -7.43
CA VAL A 317 -9.35 1.60 -8.67
C VAL A 317 -9.51 2.55 -9.87
N GLY A 318 -8.84 2.26 -10.99
CA GLY A 318 -8.84 3.12 -12.17
C GLY A 318 -9.80 2.67 -13.28
N ALA A 319 -10.48 3.63 -13.91
CA ALA A 319 -11.35 3.38 -15.04
C ALA A 319 -10.57 2.77 -16.22
N GLY A 320 -11.00 1.61 -16.72
CA GLY A 320 -10.37 0.95 -17.86
C GLY A 320 -8.93 0.44 -17.61
N ASN A 321 -8.57 0.16 -16.35
CA ASN A 321 -7.27 -0.41 -16.00
C ASN A 321 -7.00 -1.76 -16.69
N SER A 322 -5.73 -2.03 -16.99
CA SER A 322 -5.29 -3.24 -17.70
C SER A 322 -5.28 -4.52 -16.85
N TYR A 323 -5.49 -4.41 -15.54
CA TYR A 323 -5.50 -5.55 -14.61
C TYR A 323 -6.87 -6.25 -14.55
N GLY A 324 -7.92 -5.61 -15.07
CA GLY A 324 -9.30 -6.11 -14.91
C GLY A 324 -9.87 -5.89 -13.50
N HIS A 325 -9.29 -4.97 -12.74
CA HIS A 325 -9.73 -4.66 -11.38
C HIS A 325 -10.98 -3.73 -11.38
N PRO A 326 -11.86 -3.81 -10.37
CA PRO A 326 -11.91 -4.85 -9.36
C PRO A 326 -12.45 -6.16 -9.98
N ASN A 327 -11.86 -7.28 -9.57
CA ASN A 327 -12.29 -8.59 -10.04
C ASN A 327 -13.74 -8.85 -9.60
N GLN A 328 -14.56 -9.39 -10.51
CA GLN A 328 -15.99 -9.62 -10.24
C GLN A 328 -16.21 -10.58 -9.06
N SER A 329 -15.29 -11.52 -8.79
CA SER A 329 -15.37 -12.39 -7.61
C SER A 329 -15.27 -11.60 -6.29
N VAL A 330 -14.40 -10.60 -6.21
CA VAL A 330 -14.27 -9.71 -5.05
C VAL A 330 -15.53 -8.88 -4.84
N VAL A 331 -16.06 -8.29 -5.92
CA VAL A 331 -17.32 -7.53 -5.86
C VAL A 331 -18.48 -8.41 -5.37
N SER A 332 -18.58 -9.64 -5.89
CA SER A 332 -19.59 -10.61 -5.45
C SER A 332 -19.39 -11.08 -4.01
N ASN A 333 -18.14 -11.28 -3.55
CA ASN A 333 -17.85 -11.63 -2.15
C ASN A 333 -18.30 -10.52 -1.19
N LEU A 334 -17.99 -9.26 -1.50
CA LEU A 334 -18.40 -8.08 -0.73
C LEU A 334 -19.93 -7.98 -0.65
N GLN A 335 -20.62 -8.11 -1.78
CA GLN A 335 -22.09 -8.14 -1.83
C GLN A 335 -22.68 -9.31 -1.04
N SER A 336 -22.02 -10.48 -1.03
CA SER A 336 -22.49 -11.67 -0.32
C SER A 336 -22.43 -11.57 1.21
N VAL A 337 -21.65 -10.63 1.76
CA VAL A 337 -21.65 -10.29 3.19
C VAL A 337 -22.48 -9.03 3.51
N GLY A 338 -23.22 -8.51 2.54
CA GLY A 338 -24.12 -7.35 2.70
C GLY A 338 -23.48 -5.98 2.44
N ALA A 339 -22.20 -5.92 2.08
CA ALA A 339 -21.48 -4.66 1.95
C ALA A 339 -21.95 -3.79 0.78
N LYS A 340 -22.21 -2.51 1.05
CA LYS A 340 -22.44 -1.47 0.04
C LYS A 340 -21.12 -1.15 -0.65
N VAL A 341 -20.98 -1.52 -1.92
CA VAL A 341 -19.74 -1.34 -2.69
C VAL A 341 -19.71 0.05 -3.36
N TYR A 342 -18.60 0.76 -3.18
CA TYR A 342 -18.29 2.05 -3.79
C TYR A 342 -16.98 1.94 -4.56
N ARG A 343 -16.86 2.60 -5.72
CA ARG A 343 -15.65 2.56 -6.56
C ARG A 343 -15.25 3.95 -7.03
N THR A 344 -13.97 4.31 -6.93
CA THR A 344 -13.48 5.61 -7.41
C THR A 344 -13.65 5.78 -8.92
N ASP A 345 -13.45 4.71 -9.71
CA ASP A 345 -13.56 4.78 -11.17
C ASP A 345 -14.96 5.11 -11.73
N LEU A 346 -16.00 4.95 -10.91
CA LEU A 346 -17.39 5.24 -11.26
C LEU A 346 -17.96 6.46 -10.52
N LEU A 347 -17.40 6.82 -9.37
CA LEU A 347 -17.94 7.85 -8.47
C LEU A 347 -17.00 9.07 -8.32
N GLY A 348 -15.76 9.00 -8.79
CA GLY A 348 -14.69 9.93 -8.44
C GLY A 348 -14.31 9.84 -6.96
N THR A 349 -13.75 10.91 -6.40
CA THR A 349 -13.38 10.96 -4.97
C THR A 349 -14.58 10.71 -4.05
N ILE A 350 -14.46 9.65 -3.24
CA ILE A 350 -15.44 9.25 -2.22
C ILE A 350 -14.99 9.81 -0.87
N ILE A 351 -15.94 10.34 -0.09
CA ILE A 351 -15.73 10.87 1.25
C ILE A 351 -16.70 10.15 2.18
N VAL A 352 -16.15 9.36 3.09
CA VAL A 352 -16.88 8.77 4.23
C VAL A 352 -16.75 9.74 5.39
N SER A 353 -17.85 10.14 6.03
CA SER A 353 -17.85 11.01 7.21
C SER A 353 -18.51 10.31 8.40
N SER A 354 -17.95 10.43 9.59
CA SER A 354 -18.46 9.84 10.83
C SER A 354 -18.44 10.83 11.99
N ASP A 355 -19.49 10.84 12.81
CA ASP A 355 -19.58 11.57 14.08
C ASP A 355 -19.21 10.72 15.32
N GLY A 356 -18.69 9.50 15.07
CA GLY A 356 -18.38 8.49 16.08
C GLY A 356 -19.52 7.55 16.41
N ASN A 357 -20.73 7.78 15.89
CA ASN A 357 -21.88 6.88 16.01
C ASN A 357 -22.53 6.59 14.66
N SER A 358 -22.73 7.62 13.84
CA SER A 358 -23.29 7.52 12.49
C SER A 358 -22.21 7.63 11.41
N ILE A 359 -22.45 6.99 10.27
CA ILE A 359 -21.63 7.07 9.06
C ILE A 359 -22.48 7.62 7.91
N SER A 360 -21.89 8.52 7.12
CA SER A 360 -22.52 9.14 5.95
C SER A 360 -21.55 9.22 4.76
N MET A 361 -22.09 9.26 3.55
CA MET A 361 -21.35 9.17 2.30
C MET A 361 -21.68 10.35 1.39
N ASN A 362 -20.69 10.93 0.71
CA ASN A 362 -20.91 11.96 -0.32
C ASN A 362 -21.38 11.40 -1.69
N LYS A 363 -21.62 10.08 -1.79
CA LYS A 363 -21.96 9.34 -3.02
C LYS A 363 -22.97 8.23 -2.73
N ASN A 364 -23.78 7.87 -3.72
CA ASN A 364 -24.69 6.73 -3.62
C ASN A 364 -24.07 5.48 -4.27
N PRO A 365 -24.08 4.30 -3.63
CA PRO A 365 -23.50 3.09 -4.21
C PRO A 365 -24.30 2.59 -5.44
N GLY A 366 -25.60 2.93 -5.53
CA GLY A 366 -26.45 2.61 -6.67
C GLY A 366 -26.04 3.27 -7.99
N GLU A 367 -25.33 4.41 -7.94
CA GLU A 367 -24.83 5.10 -9.15
C GLU A 367 -23.80 4.24 -9.89
N ALA A 368 -22.96 3.51 -9.15
CA ALA A 368 -21.99 2.56 -9.71
C ALA A 368 -22.64 1.36 -10.43
N LEU A 369 -23.83 0.93 -9.99
CA LEU A 369 -24.57 -0.16 -10.63
C LEU A 369 -25.32 0.29 -11.89
N ALA A 370 -25.72 1.56 -11.97
CA ALA A 370 -26.35 2.14 -13.16
C ALA A 370 -25.33 2.46 -14.28
N ALA A 371 -24.06 2.70 -13.92
CA ALA A 371 -22.99 3.08 -14.85
C ALA A 371 -22.29 1.88 -15.53
N ALA A 372 -22.51 0.65 -15.08
CA ALA A 372 -21.95 -0.55 -15.71
C ALA A 372 -22.46 -0.69 -17.16
N PRO A 373 -21.59 -0.68 -18.18
CA PRO A 373 -22.01 -1.00 -19.53
C PRO A 373 -22.59 -2.42 -19.54
N LYS A 374 -23.73 -2.63 -20.21
CA LYS A 374 -24.13 -4.00 -20.58
C LYS A 374 -22.93 -4.64 -21.28
N PRO A 375 -22.50 -5.86 -20.91
CA PRO A 375 -21.43 -6.53 -21.63
C PRO A 375 -21.85 -6.61 -23.10
N ASN A 376 -21.13 -5.90 -23.96
CA ASN A 376 -21.32 -5.97 -25.39
C ASN A 376 -21.11 -7.46 -25.76
N PRO A 377 -22.11 -8.16 -26.32
CA PRO A 377 -22.07 -9.61 -26.42
C PRO A 377 -20.80 -10.03 -27.13
N THR A 378 -19.96 -10.82 -26.43
CA THR A 378 -18.70 -11.34 -26.97
C THR A 378 -19.00 -11.93 -28.34
N PRO A 379 -18.40 -11.42 -29.43
CA PRO A 379 -18.74 -11.89 -30.77
C PRO A 379 -18.49 -13.39 -30.80
N THR A 380 -19.56 -14.16 -31.05
CA THR A 380 -19.50 -15.62 -31.08
C THR A 380 -18.37 -16.01 -32.03
N PRO A 381 -17.39 -16.84 -31.61
CA PRO A 381 -16.24 -17.11 -32.44
C PRO A 381 -16.71 -17.71 -33.76
N THR A 382 -16.55 -16.95 -34.85
CA THR A 382 -16.88 -17.39 -36.20
C THR A 382 -16.20 -18.73 -36.43
N PRO A 383 -16.94 -19.80 -36.78
CA PRO A 383 -16.32 -21.11 -36.94
C PRO A 383 -15.22 -21.01 -38.00
N SER A 384 -14.00 -21.38 -37.61
CA SER A 384 -12.85 -21.35 -38.51
C SER A 384 -13.17 -22.17 -39.77
N PRO A 385 -12.98 -21.63 -40.98
CA PRO A 385 -13.33 -22.35 -42.20
C PRO A 385 -12.56 -23.66 -42.27
N ALA A 386 -13.27 -24.76 -42.57
CA ALA A 386 -12.66 -26.08 -42.65
C ALA A 386 -11.53 -26.08 -43.69
N PRO A 387 -10.38 -26.73 -43.40
CA PRO A 387 -9.25 -26.74 -44.32
C PRO A 387 -9.65 -27.38 -45.65
N ALA A 388 -9.36 -26.68 -46.75
CA ALA A 388 -9.63 -27.18 -48.09
C ALA A 388 -8.81 -28.47 -48.36
N PRO A 389 -9.37 -29.44 -49.11
CA PRO A 389 -8.69 -30.70 -49.39
C PRO A 389 -7.43 -30.48 -50.22
N THR A 390 -6.31 -31.08 -49.78
CA THR A 390 -5.01 -31.00 -50.46
C THR A 390 -5.10 -31.58 -51.89
N PRO A 391 -4.71 -30.83 -52.94
CA PRO A 391 -4.67 -31.36 -54.30
C PRO A 391 -3.56 -32.41 -54.45
N ALA A 392 -3.79 -33.40 -55.32
CA ALA A 392 -2.84 -34.48 -55.60
C ALA A 392 -1.57 -33.96 -56.31
N PRO A 393 -0.40 -34.60 -56.10
CA PRO A 393 0.85 -34.18 -56.72
C PRO A 393 0.82 -34.36 -58.26
N THR A 394 1.25 -33.32 -58.96
CA THR A 394 1.49 -33.35 -60.43
C THR A 394 2.92 -33.83 -60.69
N PRO A 395 3.17 -34.71 -61.68
CA PRO A 395 4.51 -35.25 -61.94
C PRO A 395 5.52 -34.20 -62.44
N GLU A 396 6.78 -34.37 -62.07
CA GLU A 396 7.87 -33.44 -62.43
C GLU A 396 8.19 -33.45 -63.94
N PRO A 397 8.34 -32.28 -64.59
CA PRO A 397 8.95 -32.19 -65.90
C PRO A 397 10.49 -32.27 -65.81
N LYS A 398 11.09 -32.95 -66.78
CA LYS A 398 12.54 -33.12 -66.95
C LYS A 398 13.26 -31.77 -67.17
N PRO A 399 14.47 -31.55 -66.61
CA PRO A 399 15.21 -30.30 -66.78
C PRO A 399 15.77 -30.11 -68.20
N GLU A 400 15.79 -28.85 -68.64
CA GLU A 400 16.38 -28.35 -69.89
C GLU A 400 17.47 -27.31 -69.55
N PRO A 401 18.59 -27.19 -70.31
CA PRO A 401 19.81 -26.57 -69.78
C PRO A 401 19.79 -25.03 -69.76
N THR A 402 20.43 -24.48 -68.72
CA THR A 402 20.51 -23.05 -68.42
C THR A 402 21.30 -22.24 -69.47
N PRO A 403 20.73 -21.17 -70.06
CA PRO A 403 21.50 -20.17 -70.78
C PRO A 403 22.16 -19.16 -69.81
N THR A 404 23.40 -18.76 -70.11
CA THR A 404 24.17 -17.79 -69.31
C THR A 404 23.51 -16.40 -69.32
N PRO A 405 23.37 -15.72 -68.15
CA PRO A 405 22.80 -14.38 -68.11
C PRO A 405 23.74 -13.31 -68.68
N ALA A 406 23.18 -12.38 -69.45
CA ALA A 406 23.84 -11.12 -69.82
C ALA A 406 23.80 -10.11 -68.65
N PRO A 407 24.74 -9.15 -68.58
CA PRO A 407 24.80 -8.17 -67.49
C PRO A 407 23.64 -7.16 -67.58
N ALA A 408 22.88 -7.03 -66.49
CA ALA A 408 21.87 -6.00 -66.31
C ALA A 408 22.51 -4.63 -65.97
N PRO A 409 21.88 -3.50 -66.35
CA PRO A 409 22.42 -2.17 -66.08
C PRO A 409 22.38 -1.81 -64.59
N VAL A 410 23.32 -0.95 -64.17
CA VAL A 410 23.43 -0.44 -62.80
C VAL A 410 22.30 0.58 -62.53
N PRO A 411 21.45 0.39 -61.51
CA PRO A 411 20.52 1.41 -61.03
C PRO A 411 21.26 2.48 -60.21
N GLU A 412 20.82 3.74 -60.30
CA GLU A 412 21.27 4.80 -59.40
C GLU A 412 20.80 4.55 -57.96
N PRO A 413 21.55 5.01 -56.93
CA PRO A 413 21.25 4.69 -55.54
C PRO A 413 20.00 5.44 -55.03
N ILE A 414 18.92 4.70 -54.83
CA ILE A 414 17.77 5.14 -54.02
C ILE A 414 18.29 5.45 -52.60
N PRO A 415 17.98 6.63 -52.02
CA PRO A 415 18.35 6.94 -50.65
C PRO A 415 17.78 5.88 -49.69
N ALA A 416 18.63 5.29 -48.86
CA ALA A 416 18.18 4.31 -47.88
C ALA A 416 17.14 4.94 -46.93
N PRO A 417 16.02 4.24 -46.62
CA PRO A 417 15.10 4.73 -45.62
C PRO A 417 15.84 4.89 -44.28
N ALA A 418 15.66 6.02 -43.62
CA ALA A 418 16.27 6.26 -42.32
C ALA A 418 15.87 5.13 -41.35
N PRO A 419 16.81 4.60 -40.53
CA PRO A 419 16.52 3.48 -39.65
C PRO A 419 15.38 3.88 -38.71
N GLN A 420 14.27 3.14 -38.78
CA GLN A 420 13.12 3.35 -37.90
C GLN A 420 13.53 2.96 -36.48
N GLN A 421 13.92 3.97 -35.70
CA GLN A 421 14.23 3.84 -34.28
C GLN A 421 13.01 3.24 -33.55
N PRO A 422 13.17 2.21 -32.71
CA PRO A 422 12.02 1.50 -32.16
C PRO A 422 11.13 2.44 -31.33
N ALA A 423 9.81 2.25 -31.43
CA ALA A 423 8.83 3.09 -30.75
C ALA A 423 9.07 3.12 -29.24
N ILE A 424 8.80 4.26 -28.59
CA ILE A 424 8.94 4.39 -27.12
C ILE A 424 8.03 3.36 -26.45
N GLY A 425 8.61 2.53 -25.58
CA GLY A 425 7.97 1.33 -25.00
C GLY A 425 8.35 0.01 -25.67
N SER A 426 9.16 0.00 -26.74
CA SER A 426 9.66 -1.23 -27.37
C SER A 426 10.47 -2.10 -26.41
N VAL A 427 10.23 -3.40 -26.48
CA VAL A 427 11.00 -4.43 -25.77
C VAL A 427 12.33 -4.70 -26.48
N VAL A 428 13.43 -4.72 -25.71
CA VAL A 428 14.76 -5.15 -26.16
C VAL A 428 15.39 -6.09 -25.13
N TYR A 429 16.55 -6.66 -25.46
CA TYR A 429 17.21 -7.68 -24.65
C TYR A 429 18.65 -7.28 -24.29
N ILE A 430 19.06 -7.59 -23.06
CA ILE A 430 20.44 -7.41 -22.58
C ILE A 430 21.00 -8.73 -22.07
N THR A 431 22.33 -8.79 -21.87
CA THR A 431 23.01 -9.95 -21.25
C THR A 431 23.50 -9.59 -19.85
N ASN A 432 23.66 -10.60 -18.97
CA ASN A 432 24.10 -10.45 -17.57
C ASN A 432 25.40 -9.64 -17.39
N SER A 433 26.27 -9.60 -18.41
CA SER A 433 27.60 -8.98 -18.36
C SER A 433 27.90 -8.10 -19.59
N GLY A 434 26.85 -7.62 -20.26
CA GLY A 434 26.97 -6.77 -21.45
C GLY A 434 26.59 -5.32 -21.17
N GLU A 435 27.17 -4.41 -21.94
CA GLU A 435 26.88 -2.97 -21.91
C GLU A 435 26.00 -2.56 -23.11
N LYS A 436 25.31 -3.52 -23.74
CA LYS A 436 24.60 -3.35 -25.01
C LYS A 436 23.24 -4.01 -25.02
N TYR A 437 22.27 -3.37 -25.67
CA TYR A 437 20.96 -3.94 -25.92
C TYR A 437 20.85 -4.50 -27.34
N HIS A 438 19.92 -5.44 -27.50
CA HIS A 438 19.81 -6.35 -28.63
C HIS A 438 18.34 -6.58 -28.99
N ARG A 439 18.07 -6.87 -30.26
CA ARG A 439 16.79 -7.45 -30.70
C ARG A 439 16.82 -8.96 -30.47
N ASP A 440 15.66 -9.60 -30.54
CA ASP A 440 15.58 -11.06 -30.39
C ASP A 440 16.38 -11.80 -31.47
N GLY A 441 16.83 -13.01 -31.16
CA GLY A 441 17.68 -13.83 -32.03
C GLY A 441 19.12 -13.31 -32.20
N CYS A 442 19.53 -12.23 -31.53
CA CYS A 442 20.93 -11.79 -31.58
C CYS A 442 21.86 -12.84 -30.95
N SER A 443 22.91 -13.25 -31.67
CA SER A 443 23.85 -14.30 -31.22
C SER A 443 24.60 -13.97 -29.92
N SER A 444 24.68 -12.69 -29.53
CA SER A 444 25.20 -12.28 -28.22
C SER A 444 24.33 -12.73 -27.03
N LEU A 445 23.03 -12.96 -27.25
CA LEU A 445 22.08 -13.41 -26.22
C LEU A 445 22.19 -14.91 -25.90
N SER A 446 23.03 -15.64 -26.62
CA SER A 446 23.19 -17.11 -26.54
C SER A 446 23.59 -17.66 -25.15
N LYS A 447 24.06 -16.81 -24.23
CA LYS A 447 24.37 -17.19 -22.83
C LYS A 447 23.47 -16.54 -21.78
N SER A 448 22.64 -15.57 -22.18
CA SER A 448 21.78 -14.78 -21.30
C SER A 448 20.90 -13.88 -22.16
N LYS A 449 19.59 -13.93 -21.92
CA LYS A 449 18.57 -13.07 -22.53
C LYS A 449 17.70 -12.53 -21.41
N ILE A 450 17.96 -11.29 -20.97
CA ILE A 450 17.10 -10.56 -20.04
C ILE A 450 16.29 -9.56 -20.85
N GLU A 451 14.97 -9.56 -20.65
CA GLU A 451 14.05 -8.61 -21.28
C GLU A 451 14.02 -7.27 -20.53
N ILE A 452 13.96 -6.16 -21.27
CA ILE A 452 13.98 -4.79 -20.72
C ILE A 452 13.35 -3.80 -21.72
N SER A 453 12.77 -2.69 -21.24
CA SER A 453 12.32 -1.64 -22.15
C SER A 453 13.51 -0.91 -22.79
N LEU A 454 13.34 -0.43 -24.03
CA LEU A 454 14.36 0.38 -24.70
C LEU A 454 14.74 1.63 -23.89
N SER A 455 13.76 2.25 -23.23
CA SER A 455 13.92 3.39 -22.33
C SER A 455 14.81 3.06 -21.13
N ASP A 456 14.62 1.91 -20.48
CA ASP A 456 15.44 1.51 -19.32
C ASP A 456 16.84 1.08 -19.74
N ALA A 457 16.99 0.42 -20.90
CA ALA A 457 18.30 0.10 -21.46
C ALA A 457 19.10 1.37 -21.75
N GLN A 458 18.50 2.36 -22.42
CA GLN A 458 19.14 3.66 -22.70
C GLN A 458 19.40 4.47 -21.42
N GLY A 459 18.44 4.50 -20.49
CA GLY A 459 18.58 5.19 -19.19
C GLY A 459 19.67 4.58 -18.30
N ARG A 460 19.95 3.27 -18.44
CA ARG A 460 21.09 2.57 -17.83
C ARG A 460 22.39 2.68 -18.63
N GLY A 461 22.43 3.44 -19.72
CA GLY A 461 23.62 3.70 -20.53
C GLY A 461 24.03 2.58 -21.50
N TYR A 462 23.14 1.62 -21.80
CA TYR A 462 23.45 0.54 -22.74
C TYR A 462 23.45 1.06 -24.19
N GLU A 463 24.46 0.73 -24.99
CA GLU A 463 24.49 1.08 -26.42
C GLU A 463 23.69 0.08 -27.30
N PRO A 464 23.15 0.49 -28.46
CA PRO A 464 22.61 -0.46 -29.43
C PRO A 464 23.68 -1.42 -29.96
N CYS A 465 23.39 -2.71 -29.99
CA CYS A 465 24.33 -3.70 -30.51
C CYS A 465 24.48 -3.60 -32.04
N LYS A 466 25.59 -3.00 -32.47
CA LYS A 466 26.02 -2.81 -33.88
C LYS A 466 26.00 -4.08 -34.76
N ARG A 467 25.88 -5.29 -34.19
CA ARG A 467 25.75 -6.55 -34.96
C ARG A 467 24.30 -6.90 -35.34
N CYS A 468 23.32 -6.52 -34.53
CA CYS A 468 21.91 -6.80 -34.80
C CYS A 468 21.08 -5.55 -35.08
N ASN A 469 21.66 -4.35 -34.91
CA ASN A 469 21.04 -3.05 -35.14
C ASN A 469 19.57 -3.01 -34.62
N PRO A 470 19.42 -3.10 -33.29
CA PRO A 470 18.12 -3.27 -32.62
C PRO A 470 17.20 -2.07 -32.76
#